data_AF-A0A7M1PXK4-F1
#
_entry.id   AF-A0A7M1PXK4-F1
#
_cell.length_a   1.000
_cell.length_b   1.000
_cell.length_c   1.000
_cell.angle_alpha   90.00
_cell.angle_beta   90.00
_cell.angle_gamma   90.00
#
_symmetry.space_group_name_H-M   'P 1'
#
loop_
_entity.id
_entity.type
_entity.pdbx_description
1 polymer ?
#
loop_
_entity_poly.entity_id
_entity_poly.type
_entity_poly.pdbx_seq_one_letter_code
_entity_poly.pdbx_strand_id
1 'polypeptide(L)'
;MQHFFTCRISFYPDNSAEQQKLNNIFEQSKLNVQDRSSIAFSNNTMSLAGYGNNWRCNVCHAIRAAAKQEHILFLSRCPFEKDDSFSWRIQVGQSYFDISILYRVEHYQKMKLDDPNNLLVRTHLAVINEYYGNYAAALQEYAFITKRDPADSFAARRLRAVSKLLLNERKKEKEKEKAKLVRIG
;
A
#
# COMPACT_ATOMS: atom_id res chain seq x y z
N MET A 1 3.64 -6.33 -17.43
CA MET A 1 2.32 -6.93 -17.16
C MET A 1 1.94 -6.59 -15.73
N GLN A 2 0.77 -5.98 -15.50
CA GLN A 2 0.23 -5.84 -14.14
C GLN A 2 -0.36 -7.21 -13.78
N HIS A 3 0.29 -7.94 -12.88
CA HIS A 3 -0.24 -9.19 -12.38
C HIS A 3 -1.43 -8.91 -11.47
N PHE A 4 -2.51 -9.67 -11.65
CA PHE A 4 -3.63 -9.68 -10.72
C PHE A 4 -3.20 -10.45 -9.48
N PHE A 5 -3.37 -9.86 -8.32
CA PHE A 5 -3.02 -10.47 -7.05
C PHE A 5 -4.23 -10.55 -6.14
N THR A 6 -4.26 -11.61 -5.33
CA THR A 6 -5.22 -11.76 -4.25
C THR A 6 -4.47 -11.86 -2.94
N CYS A 7 -4.63 -10.88 -2.06
CA CYS A 7 -4.18 -10.98 -0.68
C CYS A 7 -5.31 -11.56 0.16
N ARG A 8 -4.96 -12.36 1.17
CA ARG A 8 -5.92 -12.87 2.15
C ARG A 8 -5.43 -12.64 3.56
N ILE A 9 -6.35 -12.30 4.45
CA ILE A 9 -6.11 -12.24 5.90
C ILE A 9 -7.20 -13.02 6.60
N SER A 10 -6.83 -14.01 7.40
CA SER A 10 -7.73 -14.74 8.27
C SER A 10 -7.54 -14.27 9.70
N PHE A 11 -8.64 -13.94 10.37
CA PHE A 11 -8.66 -13.46 11.75
C PHE A 11 -9.23 -14.54 12.67
N TYR A 12 -8.74 -14.57 13.90
CA TYR A 12 -9.10 -15.58 14.90
C TYR A 12 -9.49 -14.85 16.20
N PRO A 13 -10.69 -14.25 16.27
CA PRO A 13 -11.22 -13.71 17.51
C PRO A 13 -11.59 -14.85 18.46
N ASP A 14 -11.21 -14.75 19.73
CA ASP A 14 -11.42 -15.80 20.74
C ASP A 14 -12.82 -15.75 21.35
N ASN A 15 -13.51 -14.61 21.25
CA ASN A 15 -14.81 -14.37 21.87
C ASN A 15 -15.67 -13.38 21.08
N SER A 16 -16.94 -13.24 21.48
CA SER A 16 -17.91 -12.36 20.82
C SER A 16 -17.54 -10.88 20.90
N ALA A 17 -16.83 -10.44 21.94
CA ALA A 17 -16.38 -9.05 22.08
C ALA A 17 -15.28 -8.73 21.06
N GLU A 18 -14.30 -9.62 20.88
CA GLU A 18 -13.29 -9.50 19.81
C GLU A 18 -13.90 -9.58 18.42
N GLN A 19 -14.90 -10.45 18.22
CA GLN A 19 -15.65 -10.50 16.97
C GLN A 19 -16.33 -9.16 16.67
N GLN A 20 -16.91 -8.51 17.69
CA GLN A 20 -17.54 -7.20 17.54
C GLN A 20 -16.50 -6.10 17.22
N LYS A 21 -15.36 -6.10 17.91
CA LYS A 21 -14.23 -5.20 17.61
C LYS A 21 -13.73 -5.38 16.19
N LEU A 22 -13.53 -6.62 15.74
CA LEU A 22 -13.11 -6.94 14.39
C LEU A 22 -14.09 -6.38 13.36
N ASN A 23 -15.40 -6.60 13.56
CA ASN A 23 -16.43 -6.05 12.69
C ASN A 23 -16.37 -4.50 12.64
N ASN A 24 -16.17 -3.84 13.78
CA ASN A 24 -16.01 -2.38 13.84
C ASN A 24 -14.78 -1.89 13.06
N ILE A 25 -13.62 -2.56 13.23
CA ILE A 25 -12.39 -2.26 12.48
C ILE A 25 -12.65 -2.34 10.97
N PHE A 26 -13.35 -3.39 10.53
CA PHE A 26 -13.70 -3.57 9.13
C PHE A 26 -14.60 -2.46 8.60
N GLU A 27 -15.68 -2.14 9.31
CA GLU A 27 -16.61 -1.10 8.88
C GLU A 27 -15.95 0.28 8.83
N GLN A 28 -15.12 0.62 9.84
CA GLN A 28 -14.34 1.86 9.83
C GLN A 28 -13.34 1.90 8.67
N SER A 29 -12.66 0.78 8.39
CA SER A 29 -11.66 0.71 7.32
C SER A 29 -12.29 0.84 5.92
N LYS A 30 -13.55 0.41 5.74
CA LYS A 30 -14.31 0.59 4.48
C LYS A 30 -14.64 2.05 4.16
N LEU A 31 -14.68 2.93 5.17
CA LEU A 31 -14.93 4.36 4.96
C LEU A 31 -13.80 5.04 4.17
N ASN A 32 -12.58 4.50 4.26
CA ASN A 32 -11.37 5.09 3.68
C ASN A 32 -11.01 4.56 2.27
N VAL A 33 -11.91 3.80 1.61
CA VAL A 33 -11.64 3.17 0.31
C VAL A 33 -12.59 3.69 -0.76
N GLN A 34 -12.04 4.37 -1.78
CA GLN A 34 -12.82 4.87 -2.91
C GLN A 34 -13.41 3.75 -3.78
N ASP A 35 -12.72 2.60 -3.92
CA ASP A 35 -13.20 1.43 -4.67
C ASP A 35 -13.28 0.18 -3.78
N ARG A 36 -14.51 -0.10 -3.32
CA ARG A 36 -14.82 -1.21 -2.41
C ARG A 36 -15.03 -2.54 -3.13
N SER A 37 -15.15 -2.54 -4.47
CA SER A 37 -15.50 -3.75 -5.25
C SER A 37 -14.46 -4.88 -5.15
N SER A 38 -13.27 -4.54 -4.67
CA SER A 38 -12.12 -5.43 -4.55
C SER A 38 -11.83 -5.91 -3.13
N ILE A 39 -12.65 -5.54 -2.14
CA ILE A 39 -12.48 -5.92 -0.73
C ILE A 39 -13.71 -6.72 -0.27
N ALA A 40 -13.52 -8.00 0.03
CA ALA A 40 -14.55 -8.87 0.58
C ALA A 40 -14.17 -9.30 1.99
N PHE A 41 -15.13 -9.33 2.91
CA PHE A 41 -14.95 -9.88 4.25
C PHE A 41 -16.09 -10.86 4.54
N SER A 42 -15.73 -12.12 4.79
CA SER A 42 -16.67 -13.17 5.15
C SER A 42 -15.96 -14.24 5.98
N ASN A 43 -16.66 -14.86 6.94
CA ASN A 43 -16.13 -15.92 7.79
C ASN A 43 -14.75 -15.58 8.40
N ASN A 44 -14.64 -14.38 8.97
CA ASN A 44 -13.41 -13.83 9.53
C ASN A 44 -12.21 -13.83 8.56
N THR A 45 -12.47 -13.84 7.25
CA THR A 45 -11.46 -13.78 6.21
C THR A 45 -11.70 -12.57 5.33
N MET A 46 -10.71 -11.68 5.26
CA MET A 46 -10.67 -10.62 4.28
C MET A 46 -9.93 -11.10 3.03
N SER A 47 -10.50 -10.83 1.86
CA SER A 47 -9.85 -10.97 0.57
C SER A 47 -9.75 -9.60 -0.12
N LEU A 48 -8.57 -9.31 -0.64
CA LEU A 48 -8.27 -8.11 -1.41
C LEU A 48 -7.82 -8.54 -2.80
N ALA A 49 -8.58 -8.22 -3.86
CA ALA A 49 -8.35 -8.77 -5.18
C ALA A 49 -8.17 -7.70 -6.27
N GLY A 50 -7.02 -7.66 -6.95
CA GLY A 50 -6.80 -6.88 -8.17
C GLY A 50 -5.34 -6.51 -8.44
N TYR A 51 -5.14 -5.42 -9.19
CA TYR A 51 -3.81 -5.02 -9.68
C TYR A 51 -3.08 -4.15 -8.63
N GLY A 52 -1.86 -4.54 -8.24
CA GLY A 52 -1.14 -4.04 -7.07
C GLY A 52 -1.06 -2.51 -6.90
N ASN A 53 -0.78 -2.07 -5.66
CA ASN A 53 -0.50 -0.68 -5.27
C ASN A 53 -1.58 0.32 -5.70
N ASN A 54 -2.82 0.12 -5.23
CA ASN A 54 -3.99 0.98 -5.49
C ASN A 54 -4.72 1.31 -4.17
N TRP A 55 -4.00 1.73 -3.13
CA TRP A 55 -4.52 2.01 -1.77
C TRP A 55 -4.96 0.79 -0.96
N ARG A 56 -5.22 -0.37 -1.56
CA ARG A 56 -5.62 -1.57 -0.81
C ARG A 56 -4.58 -2.07 0.17
N CYS A 57 -3.30 -1.91 -0.14
CA CYS A 57 -2.24 -2.30 0.79
C CYS A 57 -2.22 -1.40 2.04
N ASN A 58 -2.64 -0.13 1.90
CA ASN A 58 -2.87 0.75 3.05
C ASN A 58 -4.01 0.22 3.93
N VAL A 59 -5.15 -0.14 3.32
CA VAL A 59 -6.31 -0.71 4.04
C VAL A 59 -5.97 -2.01 4.74
N CYS A 60 -5.31 -2.93 4.03
CA CYS A 60 -4.78 -4.18 4.54
C CYS A 60 -3.95 -3.94 5.81
N HIS A 61 -3.01 -3.01 5.72
CA HIS A 61 -2.08 -2.70 6.79
C HIS A 61 -2.78 -2.01 7.97
N ALA A 62 -3.70 -1.07 7.72
CA ALA A 62 -4.49 -0.40 8.75
C ALA A 62 -5.33 -1.39 9.56
N ILE A 63 -6.00 -2.33 8.90
CA ILE A 63 -6.79 -3.38 9.57
C ILE A 63 -5.88 -4.28 10.42
N ARG A 64 -4.72 -4.69 9.90
CA ARG A 64 -3.74 -5.51 10.65
C ARG A 64 -3.20 -4.76 11.87
N ALA A 65 -2.91 -3.47 11.72
CA ALA A 65 -2.43 -2.63 12.81
C ALA A 65 -3.50 -2.49 13.92
N ALA A 66 -4.75 -2.22 13.54
CA ALA A 66 -5.87 -2.13 14.48
C ALA A 66 -6.14 -3.48 15.17
N ALA A 67 -6.15 -4.59 14.42
CA ALA A 67 -6.30 -5.93 14.99
C ALA A 67 -5.19 -6.24 16.01
N LYS A 68 -3.94 -5.86 15.71
CA LYS A 68 -2.81 -6.03 16.63
C LYS A 68 -2.96 -5.20 17.91
N GLN A 69 -3.48 -3.97 17.81
CA GLN A 69 -3.77 -3.12 18.98
C GLN A 69 -4.86 -3.73 19.87
N GLU A 70 -5.85 -4.36 19.25
CA GLU A 70 -6.93 -5.07 19.94
C GLU A 70 -6.57 -6.50 20.37
N HIS A 71 -5.29 -6.91 20.18
CA HIS A 71 -4.79 -8.26 20.47
C HIS A 71 -5.50 -9.40 19.72
N ILE A 72 -6.16 -9.10 18.59
CA ILE A 72 -6.83 -10.08 17.75
C ILE A 72 -5.81 -10.78 16.87
N LEU A 73 -5.72 -12.11 16.97
CA LEU A 73 -4.80 -12.91 16.16
C LEU A 73 -5.23 -12.93 14.70
N PHE A 74 -4.25 -12.88 13.79
CA PHE A 74 -4.49 -13.01 12.35
C PHE A 74 -3.32 -13.64 11.62
N LEU A 75 -3.63 -14.24 10.46
CA LEU A 75 -2.68 -14.76 9.49
C LEU A 75 -2.88 -14.04 8.15
N SER A 76 -1.84 -13.37 7.66
CA SER A 76 -1.86 -12.67 6.37
C SER A 76 -1.00 -13.38 5.32
N ARG A 77 -1.53 -13.54 4.11
CA ARG A 77 -0.79 -13.95 2.91
C ARG A 77 -0.75 -12.79 1.94
N CYS A 78 0.33 -12.01 1.98
CA CYS A 78 0.58 -10.90 1.07
C CYS A 78 1.64 -11.30 0.04
N PRO A 79 1.39 -11.19 -1.28
CA PRO A 79 2.36 -11.52 -2.31
C PRO A 79 3.53 -10.52 -2.39
N PHE A 80 3.39 -9.36 -1.75
CA PHE A 80 4.42 -8.34 -1.67
C PHE A 80 5.22 -8.41 -0.37
N GLU A 81 4.86 -9.30 0.55
CA GLU A 81 5.60 -9.55 1.79
C GLU A 81 6.27 -10.91 1.68
N LYS A 82 7.53 -10.99 2.10
CA LYS A 82 8.28 -12.24 2.21
C LYS A 82 8.76 -12.42 3.63
N ASP A 83 8.66 -13.65 4.10
CA ASP A 83 9.28 -14.11 5.34
C ASP A 83 10.57 -14.85 4.96
N ASP A 84 11.72 -14.28 5.34
CA ASP A 84 13.03 -14.88 5.11
C ASP A 84 13.67 -15.37 6.42
N SER A 85 13.10 -16.41 7.02
CA SER A 85 13.58 -17.15 8.22
C SER A 85 13.80 -16.33 9.50
N PHE A 86 14.00 -15.01 9.42
CA PHE A 86 14.34 -14.11 10.52
C PHE A 86 13.93 -12.64 10.27
N SER A 87 13.46 -12.26 9.07
CA SER A 87 12.92 -10.91 8.84
C SER A 87 11.71 -10.88 7.90
N TRP A 88 10.68 -10.12 8.28
CA TRP A 88 9.58 -9.82 7.38
C TRP A 88 9.96 -8.64 6.51
N ARG A 89 9.91 -8.82 5.18
CA ARG A 89 10.29 -7.80 4.21
C ARG A 89 9.18 -7.51 3.24
N ILE A 90 9.08 -6.26 2.80
CA ILE A 90 8.23 -5.86 1.68
C ILE A 90 9.05 -5.72 0.40
N GLN A 91 8.47 -6.12 -0.71
CA GLN A 91 9.07 -5.97 -2.03
C GLN A 91 8.55 -4.70 -2.71
N VAL A 92 9.45 -3.78 -3.04
CA VAL A 92 9.15 -2.60 -3.86
C VAL A 92 10.07 -2.59 -5.08
N GLY A 93 9.47 -2.81 -6.25
CA GLY A 93 10.22 -3.13 -7.46
C GLY A 93 10.98 -4.44 -7.33
N GLN A 94 12.31 -4.37 -7.45
CA GLN A 94 13.21 -5.52 -7.28
C GLN A 94 13.97 -5.48 -5.94
N SER A 95 13.69 -4.50 -5.10
CA SER A 95 14.35 -4.32 -3.81
C SER A 95 13.44 -4.76 -2.67
N TYR A 96 14.05 -5.16 -1.56
CA TYR A 96 13.37 -5.55 -0.34
C TYR A 96 13.66 -4.55 0.77
N PHE A 97 12.64 -4.26 1.58
CA PHE A 97 12.73 -3.35 2.71
C PHE A 97 12.14 -4.01 3.95
N ASP A 98 12.66 -3.65 5.13
CA ASP A 98 12.12 -4.12 6.40
C ASP A 98 10.64 -3.71 6.54
N ILE A 99 9.75 -4.64 6.91
CA ILE A 99 8.31 -4.36 7.02
C ILE A 99 8.00 -3.32 8.10
N SER A 100 8.86 -3.15 9.11
CA SER A 100 8.66 -2.22 10.22
C SER A 100 8.53 -0.77 9.76
N ILE A 101 9.05 -0.41 8.57
CA ILE A 101 8.89 0.93 8.02
C ILE A 101 7.41 1.28 7.79
N LEU A 102 6.56 0.30 7.48
CA LEU A 102 5.13 0.50 7.26
C LEU A 102 4.39 0.90 8.54
N TYR A 103 4.92 0.56 9.71
CA TYR A 103 4.31 0.90 11.00
C TYR A 103 4.81 2.24 11.56
N ARG A 104 5.71 2.93 10.83
CA ARG A 104 6.39 4.15 11.29
C ARG A 104 6.15 5.35 10.37
N VAL A 105 5.07 5.35 9.60
CA VAL A 105 4.78 6.40 8.61
C VAL A 105 4.77 7.79 9.23
N GLU A 106 4.02 7.97 10.33
CA GLU A 106 3.93 9.25 11.04
C GLU A 106 5.29 9.71 11.59
N HIS A 107 6.08 8.76 12.09
CA HIS A 107 7.43 9.04 12.57
C HIS A 107 8.32 9.58 11.44
N TYR A 108 8.32 8.93 10.26
CA TYR A 108 9.07 9.42 9.11
C TYR A 108 8.55 10.76 8.57
N GLN A 109 7.23 10.99 8.62
CA GLN A 109 6.66 12.29 8.25
C GLN A 109 7.20 13.39 9.17
N LYS A 110 7.22 13.15 10.49
CA LYS A 110 7.80 14.09 11.46
C LYS A 110 9.29 14.32 11.20
N MET A 111 10.07 13.25 11.03
CA MET A 111 11.50 13.37 10.73
C MET A 111 11.77 14.16 9.45
N LYS A 112 10.90 14.04 8.43
CA LYS A 112 11.02 14.83 7.19
C LYS A 112 10.72 16.32 7.42
N LEU A 113 9.83 16.66 8.35
CA LEU A 113 9.60 18.06 8.73
C LEU A 113 10.83 18.62 9.45
N ASP A 114 11.43 17.83 10.34
CA ASP A 114 12.62 18.22 11.11
C ASP A 114 13.87 18.35 10.21
N ASP A 115 14.08 17.40 9.28
CA ASP A 115 15.13 17.47 8.25
C ASP A 115 14.57 17.12 6.87
N PRO A 116 14.18 18.13 6.08
CA PRO A 116 13.69 17.93 4.73
C PRO A 116 14.74 17.41 3.73
N ASN A 117 16.03 17.35 4.06
CA ASN A 117 17.05 16.85 3.14
C ASN A 117 17.52 15.43 3.47
N ASN A 118 16.98 14.81 4.52
CA ASN A 118 17.30 13.45 4.90
C ASN A 118 16.86 12.45 3.83
N LEU A 119 17.82 11.97 3.02
CA LEU A 119 17.54 11.07 1.90
C LEU A 119 17.03 9.70 2.37
N LEU A 120 17.50 9.19 3.52
CA LEU A 120 17.03 7.91 4.05
C LEU A 120 15.55 7.96 4.43
N VAL A 121 15.13 9.01 5.14
CA VAL A 121 13.72 9.23 5.51
C VAL A 121 12.85 9.36 4.26
N ARG A 122 13.32 10.11 3.26
CA ARG A 122 12.61 10.25 1.99
C ARG A 122 12.51 8.94 1.23
N THR A 123 13.55 8.11 1.24
CA THR A 123 13.52 6.76 0.65
C THR A 123 12.47 5.90 1.34
N HIS A 124 12.39 5.90 2.67
CA HIS A 124 11.34 5.18 3.39
C HIS A 124 9.94 5.69 3.03
N LEU A 125 9.73 7.01 3.00
CA LEU A 125 8.44 7.58 2.60
C LEU A 125 8.09 7.26 1.14
N ALA A 126 9.06 7.23 0.23
CA ALA A 126 8.84 6.85 -1.17
C ALA A 126 8.37 5.39 -1.28
N VAL A 127 9.05 4.49 -0.56
CA VAL A 127 8.74 3.05 -0.52
C VAL A 127 7.38 2.80 0.10
N ILE A 128 7.06 3.44 1.23
CA ILE A 128 5.77 3.36 1.92
C ILE A 128 4.65 3.81 0.97
N ASN A 129 4.80 5.00 0.37
CA ASN A 129 3.79 5.54 -0.54
C ASN A 129 3.61 4.66 -1.77
N GLU A 130 4.70 4.14 -2.33
CA GLU A 130 4.60 3.23 -3.49
C GLU A 130 3.89 1.93 -3.11
N TYR A 131 4.27 1.31 -1.98
CA TYR A 131 3.64 0.09 -1.46
C TYR A 131 2.14 0.28 -1.23
N TYR A 132 1.76 1.45 -0.68
CA TYR A 132 0.36 1.81 -0.50
C TYR A 132 -0.33 2.23 -1.79
N GLY A 133 0.36 2.42 -2.90
CA GLY A 133 -0.26 2.89 -4.15
C GLY A 133 -0.51 4.39 -4.23
N ASN A 134 0.05 5.15 -3.30
CA ASN A 134 0.12 6.61 -3.40
C ASN A 134 1.28 7.02 -4.35
N TYR A 135 1.14 6.67 -5.62
CA TYR A 135 2.20 6.87 -6.61
C TYR A 135 2.58 8.33 -6.81
N ALA A 136 1.63 9.26 -6.66
CA ALA A 136 1.92 10.69 -6.78
C ALA A 136 2.89 11.15 -5.69
N ALA A 137 2.65 10.79 -4.42
CA ALA A 137 3.56 11.09 -3.33
C ALA A 137 4.90 10.34 -3.47
N ALA A 138 4.86 9.06 -3.87
CA ALA A 138 6.09 8.29 -4.11
C ALA A 138 6.98 8.95 -5.18
N LEU A 139 6.40 9.45 -6.28
CA LEU A 139 7.14 10.16 -7.33
C LEU A 139 7.80 11.43 -6.82
N GLN A 140 7.13 12.21 -5.98
CA GLN A 140 7.70 13.43 -5.41
C GLN A 140 8.98 13.10 -4.62
N GLU A 141 8.95 12.04 -3.82
CA GLU A 141 10.13 11.62 -3.06
C GLU A 141 11.24 11.08 -3.95
N TYR A 142 10.95 10.15 -4.88
CA TYR A 142 11.97 9.62 -5.78
C TYR A 142 12.60 10.71 -6.65
N ALA A 143 11.81 11.67 -7.15
CA ALA A 143 12.32 12.79 -7.93
C ALA A 143 13.24 13.69 -7.10
N PHE A 144 12.88 13.93 -5.83
CA PHE A 144 13.74 14.68 -4.91
C PHE A 144 15.07 13.95 -4.69
N ILE A 145 15.03 12.64 -4.39
CA ILE A 145 16.22 11.82 -4.15
C ILE A 145 17.12 11.83 -5.38
N THR A 146 16.59 11.53 -6.57
CA THR A 146 17.39 11.52 -7.82
C THR A 146 17.99 12.89 -8.16
N LYS A 147 17.34 14.00 -7.77
CA LYS A 147 17.91 15.35 -7.96
C LYS A 147 19.09 15.61 -7.02
N ARG A 148 19.05 15.08 -5.79
CA ARG A 148 20.08 15.29 -4.76
C ARG A 148 21.22 14.28 -4.83
N ASP A 149 20.89 13.05 -5.19
CA ASP A 149 21.81 11.95 -5.43
C ASP A 149 21.49 11.29 -6.78
N PRO A 150 22.08 11.77 -7.89
CA PRO A 150 21.92 11.18 -9.20
C PRO A 150 22.48 9.76 -9.34
N ALA A 151 23.34 9.32 -8.40
CA ALA A 151 23.93 7.98 -8.40
C ALA A 151 23.01 6.94 -7.73
N ASP A 152 21.94 7.36 -7.05
CA ASP A 152 20.93 6.46 -6.49
C ASP A 152 20.14 5.76 -7.62
N SER A 153 20.69 4.63 -8.04
CA SER A 153 20.11 3.78 -9.09
C SER A 153 18.74 3.20 -8.70
N PHE A 154 18.47 3.02 -7.40
CA PHE A 154 17.18 2.53 -6.93
C PHE A 154 16.12 3.61 -7.17
N ALA A 155 16.34 4.82 -6.64
CA ALA A 155 15.42 5.94 -6.80
C ALA A 155 15.17 6.27 -8.27
N ALA A 156 16.23 6.32 -9.09
CA ALA A 156 16.11 6.60 -10.53
C ALA A 156 15.27 5.54 -11.27
N ARG A 157 15.46 4.26 -10.97
CA ARG A 157 14.67 3.16 -11.55
C ARG A 157 13.21 3.22 -11.11
N ARG A 158 12.96 3.47 -9.82
CA ARG A 158 11.60 3.59 -9.29
C ARG A 158 10.88 4.80 -9.88
N LEU A 159 11.53 5.96 -9.95
CA LEU A 159 11.01 7.17 -10.58
C LEU A 159 10.49 6.90 -12.01
N ARG A 160 11.32 6.24 -12.83
CA ARG A 160 10.94 5.88 -14.22
C ARG A 160 9.75 4.91 -14.25
N ALA A 161 9.79 3.87 -13.41
CA ALA A 161 8.76 2.83 -13.40
C ALA A 161 7.40 3.38 -12.95
N VAL A 162 7.38 4.12 -11.84
CA VAL A 162 6.15 4.71 -11.29
C VAL A 162 5.59 5.79 -12.22
N SER A 163 6.45 6.59 -12.88
CA SER A 163 5.99 7.59 -13.86
C SER A 163 5.25 6.94 -15.02
N LYS A 164 5.78 5.81 -15.52
CA LYS A 164 5.15 5.04 -16.60
C LYS A 164 3.80 4.46 -16.17
N LEU A 165 3.68 4.00 -14.91
CA LEU A 165 2.42 3.50 -14.36
C LEU A 165 1.35 4.61 -14.34
N LEU A 166 1.65 5.77 -13.77
CA LEU A 166 0.68 6.88 -13.71
C LEU A 166 0.26 7.38 -15.09
N LEU A 167 1.18 7.47 -16.04
CA LEU A 167 0.84 7.86 -17.41
C LEU A 167 -0.13 6.86 -18.06
N ASN A 168 0.06 5.56 -17.82
CA ASN A 168 -0.83 4.53 -18.34
C ASN A 168 -2.20 4.57 -17.66
N GLU A 169 -2.27 4.83 -16.35
CA GLU A 169 -3.52 4.97 -15.61
C GLU A 169 -4.34 6.16 -16.14
N ARG A 170 -3.70 7.33 -16.31
CA ARG A 170 -4.35 8.52 -16.90
C ARG A 170 -4.87 8.28 -18.31
N LYS A 171 -4.17 7.49 -19.13
CA LYS A 171 -4.64 7.12 -20.47
C LYS A 171 -5.92 6.26 -20.39
N LYS A 172 -5.92 5.23 -19.55
CA LYS A 172 -7.08 4.35 -19.34
C LYS A 172 -8.30 5.12 -18.82
N GLU A 173 -8.09 6.11 -17.95
CA GLU A 173 -9.18 6.96 -17.45
C GLU A 173 -9.81 7.79 -18.57
N LYS A 174 -8.99 8.44 -19.41
CA LYS A 174 -9.47 9.19 -20.59
C LYS A 174 -10.23 8.30 -21.58
N GLU A 175 -9.77 7.07 -21.79
CA GLU A 175 -10.46 6.10 -22.66
C GLU A 175 -11.82 5.69 -22.10
N LYS A 176 -11.89 5.41 -20.79
CA LYS A 176 -13.16 5.11 -20.09
C LYS A 176 -14.14 6.28 -20.18
N GLU A 177 -13.66 7.52 -20.02
CA GLU A 177 -14.48 8.72 -20.11
C GLU A 177 -15.05 8.91 -21.53
N LYS A 178 -14.22 8.77 -22.56
CA LYS A 178 -14.67 8.78 -23.97
C LYS A 178 -15.70 7.69 -24.23
N ALA A 179 -15.47 6.46 -23.74
CA ALA A 179 -16.40 5.35 -23.93
C ALA A 179 -17.75 5.56 -23.22
N LYS A 180 -17.77 6.29 -22.09
CA LYS A 180 -19.03 6.71 -21.44
C LYS A 180 -19.78 7.73 -22.28
N LEU A 181 -19.08 8.76 -22.80
CA LEU A 181 -19.69 9.80 -23.63
C LEU A 181 -20.33 9.24 -24.91
N VAL A 182 -19.70 8.25 -25.54
CA VAL A 182 -20.23 7.55 -26.73
C VAL A 182 -21.46 6.68 -26.43
N ARG A 183 -21.71 6.29 -25.18
CA ARG A 183 -22.89 5.50 -24.79
C ARG A 183 -24.10 6.35 -24.40
N ILE A 184 -23.92 7.65 -24.25
CA ILE A 184 -24.96 8.59 -23.79
C ILE A 184 -25.47 9.47 -24.95
N GLY A 185 -24.76 9.51 -26.08
CA GLY A 185 -25.19 10.14 -27.33
C GLY A 185 -25.57 9.10 -28.38
#